data_AF-A0A0B4R967-F1
#
_entry.id   AF-A0A0B4R967-F1
#
_cell.length_a   1.000
_cell.length_b   1.000
_cell.length_c   1.000
_cell.angle_alpha   90.00
_cell.angle_beta   90.00
_cell.angle_gamma   90.00
#
_symmetry.space_group_name_H-M   'P 1'
#
loop_
_entity.id
_entity.type
_entity.pdbx_description
1 polymer ?
#
loop_
_entity_poly.entity_id
_entity_poly.type
_entity_poly.pdbx_seq_one_letter_code
_entity_poly.pdbx_strand_id
1 'polypeptide(L)'
;MKRIWWIPISLLLLSGCVPSKTDEKTEVVNEKEEVETAIIPSMQLDDQFYRTLLPYKASATRGKIVNRLNSRYDIAETENGLLRLSQKQFSPDDYYFQEGQKITDEDVTSWLRSKSADNPAGLNLADERTKEQKEAGELPPAEILAHVIEQNYLVKTDEDTIRLGGISIGLALNSTYSGSENGISYEEEIPQAQIEKEGKRMADEIVKRLREKEGLADVPIVVGLFKQNAGSSMVPGTYFSSGAAPGGKNAVASWNQVNEDYVLFPTSGSNDSYRDIDTAFRNFKQDVEIYFSNYTSVIGTGFYQENELKELKVEIPIQFYGVSEVIGFTQYVTGLVMEHFPESVLIEVSVTSTNGPEALILKKPGETDPFVHIYE
;
A
#
# COMPACT_ATOMS: atom_id res chain seq x y z
N MET A 1 81.50 11.77 44.38
CA MET A 1 80.61 12.95 44.42
C MET A 1 79.29 12.58 43.74
N LYS A 2 78.13 13.16 44.12
CA LYS A 2 76.80 13.11 43.45
C LYS A 2 76.34 11.72 42.91
N ARG A 3 75.46 10.96 43.59
CA ARG A 3 73.96 10.98 43.47
C ARG A 3 73.49 10.84 42.01
N ILE A 4 72.78 9.78 41.58
CA ILE A 4 71.38 9.35 41.89
C ILE A 4 71.19 7.89 41.37
N TRP A 5 70.70 6.89 42.13
CA TRP A 5 69.28 6.39 42.27
C TRP A 5 68.63 6.05 40.90
N TRP A 6 68.04 4.87 40.61
CA TRP A 6 66.88 4.20 41.26
C TRP A 6 66.99 2.65 41.33
N ILE A 7 65.90 1.97 41.75
CA ILE A 7 65.82 0.59 42.29
C ILE A 7 65.53 -0.48 41.17
N PRO A 8 66.06 -1.73 41.27
CA PRO A 8 65.91 -2.77 40.23
C PRO A 8 64.66 -3.66 40.33
N ILE A 9 64.43 -4.46 39.28
CA ILE A 9 63.30 -5.39 39.08
C ILE A 9 63.57 -6.79 39.67
N SER A 10 62.58 -7.35 40.37
CA SER A 10 62.30 -8.79 40.61
C SER A 10 60.79 -8.92 40.92
N LEU A 11 59.92 -9.74 40.31
CA LEU A 11 59.99 -11.02 39.58
C LEU A 11 60.00 -12.26 40.52
N LEU A 12 59.29 -13.33 40.10
CA LEU A 12 58.90 -14.57 40.84
C LEU A 12 57.65 -14.39 41.73
N LEU A 13 56.67 -15.32 41.88
CA LEU A 13 56.21 -16.59 41.25
C LEU A 13 54.70 -16.73 41.68
N LEU A 14 53.80 -17.63 41.26
CA LEU A 14 53.65 -18.84 40.40
C LEU A 14 52.12 -18.86 39.96
N SER A 15 51.41 -19.84 39.37
CA SER A 15 51.61 -21.21 38.82
C SER A 15 50.39 -21.60 37.95
N GLY A 16 50.56 -22.39 36.89
CA GLY A 16 49.44 -23.06 36.17
C GLY A 16 49.92 -23.81 34.92
N CYS A 17 49.55 -25.09 34.75
CA CYS A 17 50.10 -25.96 33.69
C CYS A 17 49.02 -26.60 32.79
N VAL A 18 49.43 -27.03 31.60
CA VAL A 18 48.61 -27.56 30.50
C VAL A 18 48.89 -29.05 30.28
N PRO A 19 47.87 -29.86 29.94
CA PRO A 19 47.92 -30.75 28.78
C PRO A 19 46.65 -30.66 27.90
N SER A 20 46.60 -31.39 26.77
CA SER A 20 45.69 -31.09 25.65
C SER A 20 45.17 -32.32 24.88
N LYS A 21 44.24 -32.06 23.92
CA LYS A 21 43.52 -32.99 23.00
C LYS A 21 42.35 -33.78 23.63
N THR A 22 41.28 -34.14 22.90
CA THR A 22 41.04 -34.09 21.43
C THR A 22 39.56 -33.82 21.06
N ASP A 23 39.33 -33.66 19.76
CA ASP A 23 38.11 -33.94 18.98
C ASP A 23 36.95 -32.92 18.89
N GLU A 24 36.41 -32.91 17.67
CA GLU A 24 35.62 -31.89 17.01
C GLU A 24 34.21 -31.68 17.59
N LYS A 25 33.80 -30.41 17.64
CA LYS A 25 32.46 -30.04 17.18
C LYS A 25 32.60 -29.02 16.07
N THR A 26 31.93 -29.26 14.96
CA THR A 26 31.78 -28.31 13.86
C THR A 26 31.09 -27.05 14.37
N GLU A 27 31.76 -25.91 14.24
CA GLU A 27 31.07 -24.63 14.26
C GLU A 27 30.19 -24.55 13.01
N VAL A 28 28.88 -24.77 13.19
CA VAL A 28 27.91 -24.41 12.16
C VAL A 28 27.91 -22.88 12.12
N VAL A 29 28.43 -22.33 11.02
CA VAL A 29 28.37 -20.90 10.76
C VAL A 29 26.92 -20.53 10.51
N ASN A 30 26.22 -20.13 11.57
CA ASN A 30 24.93 -19.48 11.43
C ASN A 30 25.20 -18.09 10.85
N GLU A 31 24.72 -17.86 9.63
CA GLU A 31 24.77 -16.56 8.98
C GLU A 31 24.00 -15.55 9.84
N LYS A 32 24.54 -14.33 9.96
CA LYS A 32 23.97 -13.33 10.86
C LYS A 32 22.76 -12.69 10.21
N GLU A 33 21.56 -12.96 10.73
CA GLU A 33 20.43 -12.04 10.53
C GLU A 33 20.85 -10.63 10.99
N GLU A 34 20.43 -9.59 10.27
CA GLU A 34 20.62 -8.19 10.71
C GLU A 34 19.69 -7.91 11.91
N VAL A 35 20.21 -8.20 13.09
CA VAL A 35 19.54 -7.94 14.38
C VAL A 35 19.55 -6.44 14.67
N GLU A 36 18.50 -5.73 14.27
CA GLU A 36 18.34 -4.30 14.52
C GLU A 36 17.59 -4.01 15.83
N THR A 37 18.06 -2.99 16.57
CA THR A 37 17.33 -2.40 17.69
C THR A 37 16.39 -1.31 17.19
N ALA A 38 15.08 -1.41 17.48
CA ALA A 38 14.10 -0.41 17.08
C ALA A 38 13.16 -0.03 18.24
N ILE A 39 12.71 1.22 18.25
CA ILE A 39 11.71 1.72 19.19
C ILE A 39 10.32 1.48 18.57
N ILE A 40 9.48 0.77 19.31
CA ILE A 40 8.06 0.55 18.98
C ILE A 40 7.24 1.71 19.56
N PRO A 41 6.43 2.43 18.76
CA PRO A 41 5.49 3.43 19.29
C PRO A 41 4.47 2.81 20.26
N SER A 42 4.20 3.50 21.36
CA SER A 42 3.26 3.05 22.40
C SER A 42 1.78 3.18 22.03
N MET A 43 1.48 3.76 20.85
CA MET A 43 0.13 4.02 20.37
C MET A 43 -0.03 3.44 18.97
N GLN A 44 -1.08 2.67 18.79
CA GLN A 44 -1.63 2.26 17.51
C GLN A 44 -2.78 3.22 17.18
N LEU A 45 -2.95 3.62 15.90
CA LEU A 45 -3.90 4.66 15.52
C LEU A 45 -5.32 4.13 15.30
N ASP A 46 -5.43 2.97 14.68
CA ASP A 46 -6.64 2.16 14.54
C ASP A 46 -6.21 0.69 14.43
N ASP A 47 -7.11 -0.25 14.68
CA ASP A 47 -6.82 -1.69 14.59
C ASP A 47 -6.39 -2.10 13.17
N GLN A 48 -6.83 -1.34 12.16
CA GLN A 48 -6.39 -1.50 10.76
C GLN A 48 -4.94 -1.07 10.49
N PHE A 49 -4.27 -0.33 11.40
CA PHE A 49 -2.93 0.20 11.15
C PHE A 49 -1.86 -0.45 12.03
N TYR A 50 -0.84 -1.00 11.40
CA TYR A 50 0.36 -1.50 12.08
C TYR A 50 1.14 -0.37 12.77
N ARG A 51 1.84 -0.71 13.86
CA ARG A 51 2.80 0.19 14.52
C ARG A 51 4.09 0.28 13.70
N THR A 52 4.40 1.46 13.16
CA THR A 52 5.62 1.73 12.37
C THR A 52 6.85 1.86 13.28
N LEU A 53 7.95 1.19 12.94
CA LEU A 53 9.18 1.19 13.75
C LEU A 53 9.97 2.51 13.67
N LEU A 54 10.65 2.86 14.77
CA LEU A 54 11.54 4.03 14.87
C LEU A 54 13.00 3.60 15.14
N PRO A 55 14.02 4.29 14.61
CA PRO A 55 13.92 5.47 13.72
C PRO A 55 13.31 5.12 12.37
N TYR A 56 12.43 6.00 11.88
CA TYR A 56 11.68 5.78 10.64
C TYR A 56 12.64 5.59 9.45
N LYS A 57 12.52 4.43 8.79
CA LYS A 57 13.14 4.13 7.49
C LYS A 57 12.11 4.39 6.39
N ALA A 58 12.42 5.36 5.52
CA ALA A 58 11.65 5.57 4.30
C ALA A 58 11.97 4.48 3.26
N SER A 59 11.07 4.29 2.30
CA SER A 59 11.22 3.34 1.21
C SER A 59 12.51 3.54 0.42
N ALA A 60 13.18 2.45 0.05
CA ALA A 60 14.27 2.45 -0.92
C ALA A 60 13.85 2.98 -2.31
N THR A 61 12.54 3.00 -2.59
CA THR A 61 11.92 3.45 -3.85
C THR A 61 11.09 4.72 -3.68
N ARG A 62 11.25 5.44 -2.56
CA ARG A 62 10.40 6.57 -2.12
C ARG A 62 10.07 7.54 -3.25
N GLY A 63 8.77 7.72 -3.51
CA GLY A 63 8.26 8.68 -4.48
C GLY A 63 8.30 8.20 -5.94
N LYS A 64 8.91 7.06 -6.28
CA LYS A 64 8.87 6.52 -7.66
C LYS A 64 7.46 6.13 -8.12
N ILE A 65 6.54 5.89 -7.18
CA ILE A 65 5.11 5.65 -7.43
C ILE A 65 4.39 6.86 -8.05
N VAL A 66 4.82 8.10 -7.72
CA VAL A 66 4.06 9.33 -7.96
C VAL A 66 3.89 9.66 -9.44
N ASN A 67 4.88 9.31 -10.27
CA ASN A 67 4.86 9.51 -11.71
C ASN A 67 4.63 8.19 -12.47
N ARG A 68 4.02 7.20 -11.81
CA ARG A 68 3.78 5.86 -12.36
C ARG A 68 2.33 5.41 -12.30
N LEU A 69 1.54 5.92 -11.36
CA LEU A 69 0.13 5.57 -11.24
C LEU A 69 -0.78 6.65 -11.85
N ASN A 70 -1.91 6.22 -12.40
CA ASN A 70 -2.85 7.05 -13.16
C ASN A 70 -3.50 8.17 -12.34
N SER A 71 -3.73 7.96 -11.04
CA SER A 71 -4.30 8.99 -10.15
C SER A 71 -3.69 8.97 -8.75
N ARG A 72 -3.87 10.06 -7.99
CA ARG A 72 -3.54 10.11 -6.56
C ARG A 72 -4.38 9.14 -5.72
N TYR A 73 -5.57 8.77 -6.20
CA TYR A 73 -6.41 7.78 -5.54
C TYR A 73 -5.79 6.39 -5.67
N ASP A 74 -5.36 6.00 -6.88
CA ASP A 74 -4.66 4.73 -7.12
C ASP A 74 -3.40 4.62 -6.25
N ILE A 75 -2.64 5.72 -6.06
CA ILE A 75 -1.45 5.73 -5.18
C ILE A 75 -1.82 5.32 -3.75
N ALA A 76 -2.77 6.03 -3.14
CA ALA A 76 -3.17 5.75 -1.76
C ALA A 76 -3.79 4.36 -1.60
N GLU A 77 -4.58 3.92 -2.58
CA GLU A 77 -5.32 2.66 -2.51
C GLU A 77 -4.47 1.43 -2.90
N THR A 78 -3.44 1.58 -3.74
CA THR A 78 -2.48 0.48 -3.95
C THR A 78 -1.69 0.19 -2.66
N GLU A 79 -1.38 1.22 -1.86
CA GLU A 79 -0.72 1.08 -0.55
C GLU A 79 -1.67 0.56 0.54
N ASN A 80 -2.86 1.16 0.68
CA ASN A 80 -3.87 0.75 1.66
C ASN A 80 -4.42 -0.65 1.39
N GLY A 81 -4.75 -0.98 0.14
CA GLY A 81 -5.22 -2.30 -0.24
C GLY A 81 -4.19 -3.41 -0.01
N LEU A 82 -2.90 -3.13 -0.24
CA LEU A 82 -1.84 -4.09 0.09
C LEU A 82 -1.76 -4.31 1.61
N LEU A 83 -1.96 -3.26 2.39
CA LEU A 83 -1.97 -3.31 3.85
C LEU A 83 -3.19 -4.11 4.37
N ARG A 84 -4.39 -3.93 3.79
CA ARG A 84 -5.57 -4.78 4.06
C ARG A 84 -5.36 -6.24 3.69
N LEU A 85 -4.70 -6.52 2.56
CA LEU A 85 -4.36 -7.90 2.17
C LEU A 85 -3.34 -8.54 3.12
N SER A 86 -2.38 -7.76 3.62
CA SER A 86 -1.31 -8.21 4.51
C SER A 86 -1.82 -8.68 5.88
N GLN A 87 -2.84 -8.03 6.43
CA GLN A 87 -3.46 -8.40 7.71
C GLN A 87 -3.97 -9.85 7.74
N LYS A 88 -4.33 -10.41 6.58
CA LYS A 88 -4.79 -11.80 6.44
C LYS A 88 -3.68 -12.85 6.72
N GLN A 89 -2.41 -12.41 6.78
CA GLN A 89 -1.24 -13.27 7.00
C GLN A 89 -0.31 -12.76 8.11
N PHE A 90 -0.31 -11.46 8.39
CA PHE A 90 0.56 -10.79 9.37
C PHE A 90 -0.33 -9.92 10.29
N SER A 91 -0.66 -10.37 11.52
CA SER A 91 -1.53 -9.58 12.41
C SER A 91 -0.86 -8.27 12.87
N PRO A 92 -1.56 -7.12 12.89
CA PRO A 92 -1.09 -5.89 13.54
C PRO A 92 -0.76 -6.03 15.04
N ASP A 93 -1.24 -7.08 15.71
CA ASP A 93 -0.88 -7.42 17.10
C ASP A 93 0.58 -7.87 17.22
N ASP A 94 0.97 -8.81 16.35
CA ASP A 94 2.25 -9.54 16.39
C ASP A 94 3.34 -8.88 15.52
N TYR A 95 2.95 -8.15 14.47
CA TYR A 95 3.84 -7.59 13.45
C TYR A 95 3.88 -6.05 13.49
N TYR A 96 5.04 -5.52 13.13
CA TYR A 96 5.35 -4.10 12.99
C TYR A 96 5.61 -3.75 11.53
N PHE A 97 5.32 -2.51 11.13
CA PHE A 97 5.45 -2.06 9.74
C PHE A 97 6.74 -1.28 9.47
N GLN A 98 7.25 -1.45 8.26
CA GLN A 98 8.32 -0.65 7.66
C GLN A 98 8.07 -0.54 6.15
N GLU A 99 8.36 0.61 5.57
CA GLU A 99 8.35 0.80 4.11
C GLU A 99 9.40 -0.10 3.43
N GLY A 100 9.20 -0.46 2.16
CA GLY A 100 10.08 -1.36 1.41
C GLY A 100 11.57 -0.98 1.45
N GLN A 101 12.43 -1.94 1.75
CA GLN A 101 13.88 -1.79 1.88
C GLN A 101 14.68 -2.73 0.95
N LYS A 102 14.05 -3.71 0.31
CA LYS A 102 14.74 -4.85 -0.33
C LYS A 102 14.75 -4.78 -1.85
N ILE A 103 13.69 -4.25 -2.46
CA ILE A 103 13.66 -3.81 -3.87
C ILE A 103 14.30 -2.41 -3.90
N THR A 104 15.41 -2.25 -4.63
CA THR A 104 16.12 -0.96 -4.71
C THR A 104 15.56 -0.07 -5.83
N ASP A 105 16.09 1.15 -5.93
CA ASP A 105 15.74 2.05 -7.02
C ASP A 105 16.14 1.51 -8.40
N GLU A 106 17.26 0.80 -8.47
CA GLU A 106 17.76 0.10 -9.67
C GLU A 106 16.88 -1.10 -10.05
N ASP A 107 16.39 -1.85 -9.06
CA ASP A 107 15.41 -2.92 -9.28
C ASP A 107 14.15 -2.33 -9.93
N VAL A 108 13.45 -1.40 -9.27
CA VAL A 108 12.23 -0.79 -9.83
C VAL A 108 12.48 -0.15 -11.20
N THR A 109 13.59 0.59 -11.35
CA THR A 109 13.89 1.31 -12.61
C THR A 109 14.18 0.35 -13.77
N SER A 110 14.70 -0.87 -13.51
CA SER A 110 14.92 -1.88 -14.55
C SER A 110 13.70 -2.79 -14.77
N TRP A 111 13.02 -3.22 -13.70
CA TRP A 111 11.90 -4.15 -13.75
C TRP A 111 10.66 -3.56 -14.43
N LEU A 112 10.35 -2.27 -14.19
CA LEU A 112 9.16 -1.61 -14.75
C LEU A 112 9.24 -1.33 -16.26
N ARG A 113 10.42 -1.38 -16.87
CA ARG A 113 10.59 -1.13 -18.30
C ARG A 113 10.35 -2.41 -19.10
N SER A 114 9.96 -2.26 -20.37
CA SER A 114 10.03 -3.36 -21.35
C SER A 114 11.36 -4.10 -21.31
N LYS A 115 11.30 -5.41 -21.49
CA LYS A 115 12.47 -6.27 -21.68
C LYS A 115 13.15 -5.94 -23.02
N SER A 116 14.48 -5.86 -23.02
CA SER A 116 15.28 -5.68 -24.24
C SER A 116 16.68 -6.28 -24.08
N ALA A 117 17.52 -6.16 -25.11
CA ALA A 117 18.94 -6.52 -25.01
C ALA A 117 19.69 -5.68 -23.96
N ASP A 118 19.37 -4.38 -23.88
CA ASP A 118 19.97 -3.44 -22.92
C ASP A 118 19.28 -3.49 -21.54
N ASN A 119 18.08 -4.07 -21.45
CA ASN A 119 17.33 -4.28 -20.21
C ASN A 119 16.79 -5.71 -20.13
N PRO A 120 17.65 -6.74 -19.90
CA PRO A 120 17.21 -8.13 -19.81
C PRO A 120 16.33 -8.41 -18.57
N ALA A 121 16.37 -7.52 -17.57
CA ALA A 121 15.59 -7.59 -16.34
C ALA A 121 14.16 -7.05 -16.46
N GLY A 122 13.80 -6.38 -17.56
CA GLY A 122 12.45 -5.84 -17.77
C GLY A 122 11.36 -6.90 -17.65
N LEU A 123 10.27 -6.54 -16.96
CA LEU A 123 9.12 -7.42 -16.73
C LEU A 123 8.00 -7.20 -17.75
N ASN A 124 7.85 -5.96 -18.24
CA ASN A 124 6.98 -5.62 -19.36
C ASN A 124 7.50 -6.26 -20.67
N LEU A 125 6.59 -6.51 -21.60
CA LEU A 125 6.88 -7.25 -22.84
C LEU A 125 7.91 -6.52 -23.72
N ALA A 126 8.67 -7.29 -24.50
CA ALA A 126 9.62 -6.77 -25.47
C ALA A 126 8.90 -6.31 -26.74
N ASP A 127 9.38 -5.22 -27.35
CA ASP A 127 8.93 -4.78 -28.67
C ASP A 127 9.61 -5.60 -29.76
N GLU A 128 9.02 -6.75 -30.10
CA GLU A 128 9.52 -7.69 -31.12
C GLU A 128 9.01 -7.38 -32.55
N ARG A 129 8.31 -6.25 -32.76
CA ARG A 129 7.78 -5.86 -34.09
C ARG A 129 8.90 -5.70 -35.12
N THR A 130 8.71 -6.26 -36.32
CA THR A 130 9.60 -6.02 -37.46
C THR A 130 9.47 -4.58 -37.98
N LYS A 131 10.33 -4.18 -38.93
CA LYS A 131 10.24 -2.85 -39.57
C LYS A 131 8.94 -2.68 -40.32
N GLU A 132 8.53 -3.73 -41.03
CA GLU A 132 7.33 -3.78 -41.86
C GLU A 132 6.07 -3.61 -40.99
N GLN A 133 6.03 -4.19 -39.78
CA GLN A 133 4.95 -3.98 -38.81
C GLN A 133 4.89 -2.53 -38.31
N LYS A 134 6.04 -1.91 -38.04
CA LYS A 134 6.13 -0.50 -37.62
C LYS A 134 5.77 0.48 -38.74
N GLU A 135 6.16 0.17 -39.97
CA GLU A 135 5.78 0.92 -41.18
C GLU A 135 4.29 0.74 -41.53
N ALA A 136 3.67 -0.40 -41.17
CA ALA A 136 2.24 -0.63 -41.25
C ALA A 136 1.43 0.04 -40.12
N GLY A 137 2.09 0.60 -39.10
CA GLY A 137 1.44 1.28 -37.97
C GLY A 137 0.94 0.37 -36.85
N GLU A 138 1.44 -0.87 -36.74
CA GLU A 138 1.16 -1.73 -35.59
C GLU A 138 1.75 -1.13 -34.30
N LEU A 139 0.99 -1.10 -33.22
CA LEU A 139 1.40 -0.53 -31.92
C LEU A 139 2.35 -1.48 -31.17
N PRO A 140 3.29 -0.96 -30.33
CA PRO A 140 4.09 -1.82 -29.46
C PRO A 140 3.20 -2.50 -28.39
N PRO A 141 3.63 -3.62 -27.81
CA PRO A 141 2.92 -4.23 -26.68
C PRO A 141 2.81 -3.24 -25.50
N ALA A 142 1.59 -3.03 -25.01
CA ALA A 142 1.32 -2.16 -23.87
C ALA A 142 2.16 -2.49 -22.62
N GLU A 143 2.66 -1.47 -21.91
CA GLU A 143 3.29 -1.67 -20.60
C GLU A 143 2.19 -1.96 -19.56
N ILE A 144 2.07 -3.21 -19.13
CA ILE A 144 1.05 -3.67 -18.17
C ILE A 144 1.47 -3.34 -16.74
N LEU A 145 2.75 -3.52 -16.38
CA LEU A 145 3.26 -3.21 -15.04
C LEU A 145 3.64 -1.73 -14.94
N ALA A 146 2.87 -0.98 -14.16
CA ALA A 146 3.09 0.45 -13.91
C ALA A 146 4.01 0.69 -12.70
N HIS A 147 3.81 -0.05 -11.60
CA HIS A 147 4.65 0.04 -10.41
C HIS A 147 4.70 -1.27 -9.60
N VAL A 148 5.70 -1.36 -8.71
CA VAL A 148 5.85 -2.44 -7.72
C VAL A 148 6.07 -1.79 -6.35
N ILE A 149 5.27 -2.18 -5.36
CA ILE A 149 5.32 -1.69 -3.99
C ILE A 149 5.75 -2.83 -3.07
N GLU A 150 6.57 -2.51 -2.07
CA GLU A 150 7.02 -3.43 -1.02
C GLU A 150 6.60 -2.88 0.35
N GLN A 151 5.98 -3.73 1.16
CA GLN A 151 5.66 -3.47 2.57
C GLN A 151 6.31 -4.57 3.41
N ASN A 152 7.09 -4.18 4.42
CA ASN A 152 7.82 -5.12 5.28
C ASN A 152 7.13 -5.28 6.63
N TYR A 153 6.97 -6.54 7.03
CA TYR A 153 6.31 -6.95 8.27
C TYR A 153 7.33 -7.62 9.17
N LEU A 154 7.62 -7.00 10.30
CA LEU A 154 8.71 -7.37 11.20
C LEU A 154 8.15 -7.87 12.53
N VAL A 155 8.86 -8.79 13.18
CA VAL A 155 8.46 -9.35 14.48
C VAL A 155 9.52 -9.05 15.53
N LYS A 156 9.06 -8.88 16.77
CA LYS A 156 9.94 -8.72 17.94
C LYS A 156 10.50 -10.09 18.36
N THR A 157 11.75 -10.11 18.81
CA THR A 157 12.38 -11.27 19.44
C THR A 157 12.72 -11.01 20.91
N ASP A 158 13.36 -11.97 21.59
CA ASP A 158 13.43 -12.04 23.06
C ASP A 158 14.24 -10.90 23.74
N GLU A 159 15.04 -10.12 23.01
CA GLU A 159 15.97 -9.11 23.55
C GLU A 159 15.75 -7.66 23.02
N ASP A 160 14.48 -7.25 22.84
CA ASP A 160 14.10 -5.93 22.25
C ASP A 160 14.59 -5.67 20.81
N THR A 161 15.10 -6.71 20.14
CA THR A 161 15.54 -6.67 18.76
C THR A 161 14.44 -7.15 17.81
N ILE A 162 14.51 -6.67 16.56
CA ILE A 162 13.53 -6.92 15.52
C ILE A 162 14.16 -7.76 14.40
N ARG A 163 13.39 -8.70 13.83
CA ARG A 163 13.73 -9.37 12.56
C ARG A 163 12.59 -9.26 11.55
N LEU A 164 12.90 -9.44 10.26
CA LEU A 164 11.89 -9.54 9.22
C LEU A 164 11.06 -10.83 9.42
N GLY A 165 9.73 -10.69 9.43
CA GLY A 165 8.76 -11.78 9.59
C GLY A 165 8.02 -12.12 8.30
N GLY A 166 7.84 -11.15 7.40
CA GLY A 166 7.16 -11.29 6.12
C GLY A 166 7.32 -10.07 5.22
N ILE A 167 7.00 -10.22 3.94
CA ILE A 167 6.91 -9.14 2.95
C ILE A 167 5.54 -9.21 2.26
N SER A 168 4.97 -8.08 1.90
CA SER A 168 3.90 -8.00 0.91
C SER A 168 4.34 -7.19 -0.31
N ILE A 169 4.05 -7.71 -1.50
CA ILE A 169 4.35 -7.07 -2.78
C ILE A 169 3.05 -6.72 -3.52
N GLY A 170 2.86 -5.45 -3.84
CA GLY A 170 1.76 -4.97 -4.68
C GLY A 170 2.24 -4.71 -6.10
N LEU A 171 1.64 -5.35 -7.11
CA LEU A 171 1.86 -5.01 -8.51
C LEU A 171 0.75 -4.07 -8.97
N ALA A 172 1.09 -2.81 -9.25
CA ALA A 172 0.17 -1.86 -9.87
C ALA A 172 0.15 -2.10 -11.38
N LEU A 173 -0.99 -2.57 -11.89
CA LEU A 173 -1.17 -2.92 -13.29
C LEU A 173 -2.05 -1.87 -14.00
N ASN A 174 -1.71 -1.57 -15.25
CA ASN A 174 -2.48 -0.70 -16.13
C ASN A 174 -3.73 -1.42 -16.65
N SER A 175 -4.86 -0.70 -16.69
CA SER A 175 -6.08 -1.13 -17.39
C SER A 175 -6.24 -0.48 -18.76
N THR A 176 -5.76 0.76 -18.91
CA THR A 176 -5.45 1.38 -20.20
C THR A 176 -3.98 1.76 -20.27
N TYR A 177 -3.41 1.76 -21.47
CA TYR A 177 -2.04 2.19 -21.73
C TYR A 177 -2.04 3.34 -22.73
N SER A 178 -1.60 4.53 -22.30
CA SER A 178 -1.37 5.67 -23.18
C SER A 178 0.07 5.68 -23.68
N GLY A 179 0.25 5.67 -25.00
CA GLY A 179 1.56 5.67 -25.64
C GLY A 179 1.66 6.72 -26.75
N SER A 180 2.83 6.81 -27.38
CA SER A 180 3.00 7.53 -28.64
C SER A 180 3.95 6.79 -29.57
N GLU A 181 3.57 6.70 -30.84
CA GLU A 181 4.33 6.07 -31.93
C GLU A 181 4.34 7.05 -33.10
N ASN A 182 5.50 7.25 -33.74
CA ASN A 182 5.71 8.24 -34.80
C ASN A 182 5.20 9.68 -34.51
N GLY A 183 5.09 10.07 -33.23
CA GLY A 183 4.59 11.39 -32.80
C GLY A 183 3.06 11.52 -32.76
N ILE A 184 2.33 10.41 -32.96
CA ILE A 184 0.88 10.32 -32.74
C ILE A 184 0.67 9.67 -31.38
N SER A 185 -0.20 10.25 -30.54
CA SER A 185 -0.61 9.62 -29.27
C SER A 185 -1.75 8.62 -29.49
N TYR A 186 -1.75 7.53 -28.72
CA TYR A 186 -2.80 6.52 -28.72
C TYR A 186 -3.09 6.05 -27.29
N GLU A 187 -4.25 5.39 -27.12
CA GLU A 187 -4.61 4.69 -25.89
C GLU A 187 -5.17 3.30 -26.25
N GLU A 188 -4.78 2.28 -25.50
CA GLU A 188 -5.22 0.89 -25.67
C GLU A 188 -5.85 0.38 -24.35
N GLU A 189 -7.05 -0.20 -24.43
CA GLU A 189 -7.64 -0.95 -23.30
C GLU A 189 -7.02 -2.35 -23.21
N ILE A 190 -6.46 -2.70 -22.05
CA ILE A 190 -5.81 -3.99 -21.82
C ILE A 190 -6.85 -5.01 -21.32
N PRO A 191 -7.08 -6.15 -22.02
CA PRO A 191 -8.08 -7.13 -21.60
C PRO A 191 -7.78 -7.72 -20.20
N GLN A 192 -8.80 -7.88 -19.36
CA GLN A 192 -8.66 -8.37 -17.98
C GLN A 192 -7.85 -9.68 -17.88
N ALA A 193 -8.08 -10.63 -18.78
CA ALA A 193 -7.36 -11.90 -18.82
C ALA A 193 -5.86 -11.75 -19.15
N GLN A 194 -5.48 -10.70 -19.89
CA GLN A 194 -4.08 -10.35 -20.17
C GLN A 194 -3.43 -9.67 -18.96
N ILE A 195 -4.14 -8.75 -18.30
CA ILE A 195 -3.71 -8.13 -17.03
C ILE A 195 -3.44 -9.23 -15.99
N GLU A 196 -4.37 -10.17 -15.80
CA GLU A 196 -4.21 -11.28 -14.85
C GLU A 196 -3.04 -12.20 -15.23
N LYS A 197 -2.99 -12.68 -16.47
CA LYS A 197 -1.94 -13.59 -16.96
C LYS A 197 -0.54 -13.00 -16.78
N GLU A 198 -0.35 -11.77 -17.22
CA GLU A 198 0.96 -11.12 -17.16
C GLU A 198 1.28 -10.67 -15.73
N GLY A 199 0.30 -10.18 -14.96
CA GLY A 199 0.45 -9.89 -13.53
C GLY A 199 0.96 -11.10 -12.74
N LYS A 200 0.36 -12.29 -12.95
CA LYS A 200 0.81 -13.54 -12.30
C LYS A 200 2.21 -13.95 -12.75
N ARG A 201 2.54 -13.86 -14.05
CA ARG A 201 3.91 -14.11 -14.56
C ARG A 201 4.95 -13.17 -13.92
N MET A 202 4.62 -11.89 -13.80
CA MET A 202 5.53 -10.88 -13.25
C MET A 202 5.68 -11.04 -11.73
N ALA A 203 4.62 -11.41 -11.02
CA ALA A 203 4.65 -11.76 -9.60
C ALA A 203 5.60 -12.93 -9.30
N ASP A 204 5.55 -14.03 -10.06
CA ASP A 204 6.44 -15.18 -9.87
C ASP A 204 7.92 -14.81 -10.08
N GLU A 205 8.23 -14.03 -11.13
CA GLU A 205 9.60 -13.58 -11.41
C GLU A 205 10.10 -12.55 -10.37
N ILE A 206 9.23 -11.70 -9.81
CA ILE A 206 9.58 -10.82 -8.68
C ILE A 206 9.87 -11.64 -7.42
N VAL A 207 9.00 -12.59 -7.06
CA VAL A 207 9.22 -13.50 -5.93
C VAL A 207 10.55 -14.24 -6.08
N LYS A 208 10.85 -14.78 -7.26
CA LYS A 208 12.13 -15.42 -7.55
C LYS A 208 13.32 -14.48 -7.34
N ARG A 209 13.28 -13.24 -7.84
CA ARG A 209 14.36 -12.24 -7.64
C ARG A 209 14.51 -11.83 -6.17
N LEU A 210 13.42 -11.78 -5.42
CA LEU A 210 13.47 -11.53 -3.97
C LEU A 210 14.13 -12.70 -3.24
N ARG A 211 13.85 -13.95 -3.61
CA ARG A 211 14.50 -15.16 -3.05
C ARG A 211 16.01 -15.22 -3.30
N GLU A 212 16.51 -14.51 -4.31
CA GLU A 212 17.93 -14.39 -4.66
C GLU A 212 18.65 -13.28 -3.83
N LYS A 213 17.94 -12.51 -2.98
CA LYS A 213 18.52 -11.48 -2.10
C LYS A 213 18.81 -11.98 -0.68
N GLU A 214 19.80 -11.38 -0.05
CA GLU A 214 20.23 -11.69 1.32
C GLU A 214 19.11 -11.53 2.36
N GLY A 215 18.98 -12.53 3.23
CA GLY A 215 17.93 -12.60 4.25
C GLY A 215 16.52 -12.93 3.76
N LEU A 216 16.30 -13.16 2.45
CA LEU A 216 14.95 -13.34 1.87
C LEU A 216 14.62 -14.76 1.37
N ALA A 217 15.48 -15.75 1.56
CA ALA A 217 15.23 -17.12 1.07
C ALA A 217 13.95 -17.76 1.66
N ASP A 218 13.72 -17.62 2.97
CA ASP A 218 12.63 -18.31 3.69
C ASP A 218 11.53 -17.37 4.22
N VAL A 219 11.62 -16.07 3.96
CA VAL A 219 10.61 -15.08 4.38
C VAL A 219 9.30 -15.27 3.59
N PRO A 220 8.11 -15.42 4.22
CA PRO A 220 6.85 -15.50 3.49
C PRO A 220 6.57 -14.21 2.72
N ILE A 221 6.19 -14.33 1.45
CA ILE A 221 5.85 -13.18 0.58
C ILE A 221 4.38 -13.27 0.18
N VAL A 222 3.55 -12.34 0.64
CA VAL A 222 2.20 -12.10 0.11
C VAL A 222 2.31 -11.30 -1.18
N VAL A 223 1.47 -11.59 -2.18
CA VAL A 223 1.44 -10.81 -3.43
C VAL A 223 0.01 -10.45 -3.80
N GLY A 224 -0.23 -9.16 -4.08
CA GLY A 224 -1.49 -8.64 -4.61
C GLY A 224 -1.31 -8.10 -6.03
N LEU A 225 -2.30 -8.35 -6.89
CA LEU A 225 -2.43 -7.72 -8.20
C LEU A 225 -3.47 -6.62 -8.12
N PHE A 226 -3.02 -5.37 -8.25
CA PHE A 226 -3.85 -4.18 -8.29
C PHE A 226 -4.12 -3.80 -9.74
N LYS A 227 -5.38 -3.54 -10.10
CA LYS A 227 -5.75 -2.98 -11.40
C LYS A 227 -6.14 -1.52 -11.18
N GLN A 228 -5.34 -0.60 -11.70
CA GLN A 228 -5.67 0.82 -11.72
C GLN A 228 -6.90 1.08 -12.59
N ASN A 229 -7.61 2.17 -12.30
CA ASN A 229 -8.56 2.74 -13.26
C ASN A 229 -7.83 3.62 -14.31
N ALA A 230 -8.54 4.03 -15.36
CA ALA A 230 -8.03 5.03 -16.31
C ALA A 230 -7.82 6.38 -15.59
N GLY A 231 -6.85 7.19 -16.03
CA GLY A 231 -6.49 8.47 -15.39
C GLY A 231 -7.56 9.56 -15.41
N SER A 232 -8.69 9.33 -16.08
CA SER A 232 -9.90 10.16 -16.05
C SER A 232 -10.88 9.78 -14.92
N SER A 233 -10.63 8.70 -14.18
CA SER A 233 -11.46 8.22 -13.09
C SER A 233 -11.38 9.12 -11.84
N MET A 234 -12.52 9.32 -11.19
CA MET A 234 -12.62 9.97 -9.88
C MET A 234 -12.59 8.97 -8.70
N VAL A 235 -12.45 7.67 -8.98
CA VAL A 235 -12.27 6.58 -7.99
C VAL A 235 -11.03 5.74 -8.31
N PRO A 236 -10.31 5.24 -7.28
CA PRO A 236 -9.16 4.37 -7.48
C PRO A 236 -9.56 3.03 -8.10
N GLY A 237 -8.60 2.37 -8.73
CA GLY A 237 -8.67 0.95 -9.00
C GLY A 237 -8.65 0.10 -7.72
N THR A 238 -8.65 -1.23 -7.87
CA THR A 238 -8.68 -2.16 -6.72
C THR A 238 -7.78 -3.38 -6.91
N TYR A 239 -7.51 -4.08 -5.80
CA TYR A 239 -6.95 -5.43 -5.85
C TYR A 239 -8.01 -6.42 -6.35
N PHE A 240 -7.67 -7.19 -7.39
CA PHE A 240 -8.59 -8.18 -7.98
C PHE A 240 -8.15 -9.63 -7.76
N SER A 241 -6.88 -9.86 -7.39
CA SER A 241 -6.38 -11.18 -7.01
C SER A 241 -5.20 -11.08 -6.05
N SER A 242 -5.09 -12.04 -5.14
CA SER A 242 -4.00 -12.12 -4.16
C SER A 242 -3.60 -13.57 -3.89
N GLY A 243 -2.31 -13.83 -3.70
CA GLY A 243 -1.77 -15.14 -3.32
C GLY A 243 -0.57 -14.99 -2.39
N ALA A 244 0.10 -16.11 -2.09
CA ALA A 244 1.30 -16.09 -1.25
C ALA A 244 2.36 -17.10 -1.73
N ALA A 245 3.63 -16.71 -1.64
CA ALA A 245 4.79 -17.58 -1.78
C ALA A 245 5.35 -17.89 -0.37
N PRO A 246 5.16 -19.12 0.15
CA PRO A 246 5.79 -19.55 1.40
C PRO A 246 7.33 -19.48 1.35
N GLY A 247 7.99 -19.62 2.50
CA GLY A 247 9.44 -19.74 2.60
C GLY A 247 10.00 -20.83 1.69
N GLY A 248 11.13 -20.55 1.02
CA GLY A 248 11.76 -21.45 0.07
C GLY A 248 10.92 -21.77 -1.18
N LYS A 249 9.91 -20.94 -1.51
CA LYS A 249 9.12 -21.04 -2.76
C LYS A 249 9.36 -19.85 -3.67
N ASN A 250 9.64 -20.12 -4.94
CA ASN A 250 10.01 -19.14 -5.96
C ASN A 250 8.84 -18.76 -6.89
N ALA A 251 7.61 -19.00 -6.45
CA ALA A 251 6.38 -18.73 -7.19
C ALA A 251 5.21 -18.53 -6.21
N VAL A 252 4.20 -17.76 -6.62
CA VAL A 252 3.00 -17.46 -5.83
C VAL A 252 2.00 -18.61 -5.92
N ALA A 253 1.70 -19.21 -4.78
CA ALA A 253 0.66 -20.22 -4.64
C ALA A 253 -0.68 -19.60 -4.22
N SER A 254 -1.75 -20.39 -4.34
CA SER A 254 -3.07 -20.08 -3.79
C SER A 254 -3.61 -18.71 -4.19
N TRP A 255 -3.60 -18.41 -5.49
CA TRP A 255 -4.25 -17.22 -6.06
C TRP A 255 -5.75 -17.25 -5.81
N ASN A 256 -6.21 -16.40 -4.89
CA ASN A 256 -7.62 -16.12 -4.64
C ASN A 256 -8.08 -14.91 -5.47
N GLN A 257 -9.38 -14.81 -5.72
CA GLN A 257 -10.00 -13.56 -6.14
C GLN A 257 -10.03 -12.60 -4.95
N VAL A 258 -9.94 -11.29 -5.23
CA VAL A 258 -10.27 -10.22 -4.28
C VAL A 258 -11.46 -9.47 -4.89
N ASN A 259 -12.51 -9.27 -4.10
CA ASN A 259 -13.74 -8.62 -4.55
C ASN A 259 -13.89 -7.27 -3.84
N GLU A 260 -13.20 -6.27 -4.37
CA GLU A 260 -13.20 -4.88 -3.89
C GLU A 260 -13.57 -3.93 -5.04
N ASP A 261 -14.45 -2.96 -4.78
CA ASP A 261 -14.93 -1.96 -5.77
C ASP A 261 -15.13 -0.58 -5.10
N TYR A 262 -15.03 0.50 -5.89
CA TYR A 262 -15.23 1.89 -5.45
C TYR A 262 -16.30 2.58 -6.30
N VAL A 263 -17.38 3.02 -5.66
CA VAL A 263 -18.58 3.53 -6.31
C VAL A 263 -18.80 5.01 -5.99
N LEU A 264 -18.98 5.83 -7.02
CA LEU A 264 -19.33 7.25 -6.88
C LEU A 264 -20.84 7.44 -6.68
N PHE A 265 -21.20 8.26 -5.70
CA PHE A 265 -22.56 8.65 -5.39
C PHE A 265 -22.76 10.17 -5.55
N PRO A 266 -23.90 10.64 -6.10
CA PRO A 266 -24.94 9.84 -6.74
C PRO A 266 -24.42 9.20 -8.04
N THR A 267 -24.81 7.96 -8.28
CA THR A 267 -24.41 7.17 -9.45
C THR A 267 -24.95 7.78 -10.76
N SER A 268 -24.24 7.55 -11.85
CA SER A 268 -24.59 8.07 -13.19
C SER A 268 -25.45 7.12 -14.03
N GLY A 269 -25.77 5.92 -13.53
CA GLY A 269 -26.46 4.87 -14.29
C GLY A 269 -27.24 3.90 -13.41
N SER A 270 -28.06 3.06 -14.03
CA SER A 270 -29.01 2.17 -13.36
C SER A 270 -28.42 0.83 -12.92
N ASN A 271 -27.33 0.83 -12.15
CA ASN A 271 -26.81 -0.40 -11.57
C ASN A 271 -27.62 -0.77 -10.31
N ASP A 272 -28.56 -1.71 -10.45
CA ASP A 272 -29.44 -2.15 -9.36
C ASP A 272 -28.67 -2.61 -8.11
N SER A 273 -27.44 -3.11 -8.25
CA SER A 273 -26.57 -3.53 -7.12
C SER A 273 -26.30 -2.42 -6.10
N TYR A 274 -26.33 -1.14 -6.52
CA TYR A 274 -26.02 0.02 -5.67
C TYR A 274 -27.23 0.92 -5.42
N ARG A 275 -28.41 0.57 -5.97
CA ARG A 275 -29.59 1.44 -6.05
C ARG A 275 -30.12 1.90 -4.69
N ASP A 276 -30.10 1.03 -3.69
CA ASP A 276 -30.72 1.34 -2.40
C ASP A 276 -29.84 2.34 -1.60
N ILE A 277 -28.52 2.20 -1.66
CA ILE A 277 -27.54 3.19 -1.15
C ILE A 277 -27.59 4.48 -1.98
N ASP A 278 -27.69 4.39 -3.30
CA ASP A 278 -27.83 5.54 -4.19
C ASP A 278 -29.11 6.35 -3.91
N THR A 279 -30.21 5.67 -3.58
CA THR A 279 -31.48 6.30 -3.19
C THR A 279 -31.32 7.03 -1.85
N ALA A 280 -30.73 6.39 -0.84
CA ALA A 280 -30.43 7.03 0.43
C ALA A 280 -29.51 8.26 0.25
N PHE A 281 -28.47 8.14 -0.57
CA PHE A 281 -27.54 9.24 -0.86
C PHE A 281 -28.21 10.41 -1.57
N ARG A 282 -29.12 10.16 -2.52
CA ARG A 282 -29.90 11.21 -3.19
C ARG A 282 -30.84 11.93 -2.22
N ASN A 283 -31.48 11.20 -1.30
CA ASN A 283 -32.35 11.80 -0.28
C ASN A 283 -31.53 12.68 0.69
N PHE A 284 -30.44 12.12 1.26
CA PHE A 284 -29.47 12.85 2.08
C PHE A 284 -29.00 14.14 1.40
N LYS A 285 -28.58 14.05 0.13
CA LYS A 285 -28.15 15.19 -0.67
C LYS A 285 -29.25 16.23 -0.84
N GLN A 286 -30.47 15.80 -1.17
CA GLN A 286 -31.62 16.69 -1.33
C GLN A 286 -31.94 17.46 -0.03
N ASP A 287 -31.86 16.80 1.12
CA ASP A 287 -32.14 17.44 2.42
C ASP A 287 -31.04 18.45 2.81
N VAL A 288 -29.76 18.13 2.54
CA VAL A 288 -28.65 19.10 2.66
C VAL A 288 -28.89 20.33 1.76
N GLU A 289 -29.30 20.12 0.50
CA GLU A 289 -29.61 21.19 -0.45
C GLU A 289 -30.87 22.01 -0.08
N ILE A 290 -31.86 21.41 0.62
CA ILE A 290 -33.07 22.10 1.08
C ILE A 290 -32.75 23.11 2.20
N TYR A 291 -31.91 22.73 3.17
CA TYR A 291 -31.54 23.64 4.26
C TYR A 291 -30.54 24.70 3.77
N PHE A 292 -29.56 24.30 2.94
CA PHE A 292 -28.50 25.17 2.43
C PHE A 292 -28.47 25.21 0.90
N SER A 293 -29.41 25.94 0.30
CA SER A 293 -29.64 26.07 -1.15
C SER A 293 -28.53 26.82 -1.94
N ASN A 294 -27.36 27.02 -1.34
CA ASN A 294 -26.20 27.71 -1.93
C ASN A 294 -25.01 26.75 -2.10
N TYR A 295 -24.96 26.07 -3.25
CA TYR A 295 -23.74 25.54 -3.88
C TYR A 295 -23.00 24.37 -3.21
N THR A 296 -23.67 23.50 -2.45
CA THR A 296 -23.08 22.26 -1.92
C THR A 296 -23.01 21.14 -2.97
N SER A 297 -21.84 20.98 -3.61
CA SER A 297 -21.56 19.82 -4.49
C SER A 297 -21.34 18.53 -3.67
N VAL A 298 -22.39 18.02 -3.02
CA VAL A 298 -22.34 16.77 -2.24
C VAL A 298 -21.98 15.61 -3.17
N ILE A 299 -20.86 14.94 -2.91
CA ILE A 299 -20.34 13.77 -3.63
C ILE A 299 -19.99 12.70 -2.59
N GLY A 300 -20.22 11.43 -2.92
CA GLY A 300 -19.87 10.30 -2.08
C GLY A 300 -18.99 9.28 -2.81
N THR A 301 -18.15 8.59 -2.05
CA THR A 301 -17.33 7.46 -2.51
C THR A 301 -17.56 6.29 -1.55
N GLY A 302 -18.26 5.27 -2.02
CA GLY A 302 -18.50 4.04 -1.27
C GLY A 302 -17.48 2.96 -1.62
N PHE A 303 -16.81 2.41 -0.60
CA PHE A 303 -15.94 1.25 -0.71
C PHE A 303 -16.74 -0.03 -0.43
N TYR A 304 -16.77 -0.93 -1.41
CA TYR A 304 -17.42 -2.22 -1.33
C TYR A 304 -16.39 -3.33 -1.20
N GLN A 305 -16.64 -4.29 -0.30
CA GLN A 305 -15.85 -5.51 -0.18
C GLN A 305 -16.79 -6.72 -0.05
N GLU A 306 -16.57 -7.76 -0.85
CA GLU A 306 -17.48 -8.91 -1.01
C GLU A 306 -18.93 -8.53 -1.37
N ASN A 307 -19.08 -7.47 -2.18
CA ASN A 307 -20.34 -6.82 -2.58
C ASN A 307 -21.12 -6.11 -1.45
N GLU A 308 -20.56 -6.02 -0.24
CA GLU A 308 -21.13 -5.25 0.86
C GLU A 308 -20.43 -3.89 1.01
N LEU A 309 -21.20 -2.81 1.15
CA LEU A 309 -20.67 -1.48 1.48
C LEU A 309 -20.01 -1.53 2.87
N LYS A 310 -18.73 -1.20 2.96
CA LYS A 310 -17.96 -1.17 4.23
C LYS A 310 -17.76 0.25 4.73
N GLU A 311 -17.49 1.17 3.82
CA GLU A 311 -17.25 2.58 4.11
C GLU A 311 -17.94 3.47 3.07
N LEU A 312 -18.51 4.59 3.50
CA LEU A 312 -19.01 5.66 2.65
C LEU A 312 -18.37 6.97 3.11
N LYS A 313 -17.43 7.48 2.30
CA LYS A 313 -16.90 8.83 2.45
C LYS A 313 -17.80 9.81 1.72
N VAL A 314 -18.05 10.98 2.31
CA VAL A 314 -18.92 12.03 1.77
C VAL A 314 -18.18 13.36 1.82
N GLU A 315 -17.97 13.97 0.67
CA GLU A 315 -17.36 15.29 0.55
C GLU A 315 -18.45 16.35 0.36
N ILE A 316 -18.44 17.38 1.22
CA ILE A 316 -19.37 18.51 1.11
C ILE A 316 -18.58 19.83 1.10
N PRO A 317 -18.32 20.40 -0.09
CA PRO A 317 -17.72 21.72 -0.21
C PRO A 317 -18.76 22.82 0.13
N ILE A 318 -18.36 23.77 0.96
CA ILE A 318 -19.17 24.89 1.46
C ILE A 318 -18.49 26.25 1.20
N GLN A 319 -19.27 27.32 1.26
CA GLN A 319 -18.82 28.71 1.06
C GLN A 319 -19.26 29.64 2.20
N PHE A 320 -19.28 29.13 3.44
CA PHE A 320 -19.70 29.89 4.61
C PHE A 320 -18.65 30.93 5.02
N TYR A 321 -19.10 31.95 5.75
CA TYR A 321 -18.29 33.11 6.13
C TYR A 321 -18.10 33.25 7.64
N GLY A 322 -18.75 32.41 8.46
CA GLY A 322 -18.55 32.39 9.91
C GLY A 322 -18.71 31.00 10.56
N VAL A 323 -17.90 30.74 11.59
CA VAL A 323 -17.85 29.46 12.34
C VAL A 323 -19.23 29.01 12.86
N SER A 324 -20.10 29.94 13.24
CA SER A 324 -21.48 29.61 13.67
C SER A 324 -22.33 28.95 12.57
N GLU A 325 -22.06 29.25 11.29
CA GLU A 325 -22.71 28.61 10.15
C GLU A 325 -22.20 27.18 10.00
N VAL A 326 -20.87 26.97 10.09
CA VAL A 326 -20.23 25.65 10.07
C VAL A 326 -20.75 24.75 11.19
N ILE A 327 -20.87 25.26 12.42
CA ILE A 327 -21.42 24.52 13.57
C ILE A 327 -22.86 24.09 13.30
N GLY A 328 -23.74 25.03 12.90
CA GLY A 328 -25.15 24.73 12.63
C GLY A 328 -25.35 23.77 11.45
N PHE A 329 -24.55 23.93 10.40
CA PHE A 329 -24.50 23.02 9.26
C PHE A 329 -24.09 21.60 9.69
N THR A 330 -22.99 21.49 10.44
CA THR A 330 -22.46 20.19 10.87
C THR A 330 -23.44 19.46 11.77
N GLN A 331 -24.11 20.18 12.68
CA GLN A 331 -25.20 19.61 13.51
C GLN A 331 -26.34 19.06 12.66
N TYR A 332 -26.77 19.79 11.62
CA TYR A 332 -27.84 19.34 10.73
C TYR A 332 -27.42 18.12 9.89
N VAL A 333 -26.24 18.17 9.26
CA VAL A 333 -25.69 17.04 8.49
C VAL A 333 -25.49 15.79 9.36
N THR A 334 -25.07 15.95 10.62
CA THR A 334 -24.95 14.84 11.58
C THR A 334 -26.29 14.14 11.78
N GLY A 335 -27.40 14.89 11.87
CA GLY A 335 -28.75 14.34 11.90
C GLY A 335 -29.07 13.53 10.63
N LEU A 336 -28.82 14.10 9.46
CA LEU A 336 -29.09 13.43 8.17
C LEU A 336 -28.24 12.16 7.95
N VAL A 337 -27.00 12.12 8.47
CA VAL A 337 -26.16 10.90 8.46
C VAL A 337 -26.79 9.76 9.27
N MET A 338 -27.44 10.09 10.39
CA MET A 338 -28.14 9.10 11.22
C MET A 338 -29.50 8.69 10.63
N GLU A 339 -30.16 9.57 9.89
CA GLU A 339 -31.46 9.31 9.24
C GLU A 339 -31.34 8.47 7.96
N HIS A 340 -30.37 8.77 7.09
CA HIS A 340 -30.29 8.17 5.74
C HIS A 340 -29.32 6.99 5.62
N PHE A 341 -28.26 6.89 6.43
CA PHE A 341 -27.21 5.89 6.22
C PHE A 341 -27.21 4.74 7.27
N PRO A 342 -26.99 3.47 6.85
CA PRO A 342 -27.04 2.32 7.74
C PRO A 342 -26.12 2.42 8.96
N GLU A 343 -26.48 1.75 10.04
CA GLU A 343 -25.65 1.63 11.26
C GLU A 343 -24.44 0.70 11.07
N SER A 344 -24.47 -0.21 10.09
CA SER A 344 -23.44 -1.23 9.85
C SER A 344 -22.27 -0.77 8.96
N VAL A 345 -22.20 0.52 8.62
CA VAL A 345 -21.25 1.09 7.63
C VAL A 345 -20.45 2.20 8.30
N LEU A 346 -19.15 2.28 7.98
CA LEU A 346 -18.31 3.40 8.39
C LEU A 346 -18.68 4.63 7.56
N ILE A 347 -19.24 5.68 8.18
CA ILE A 347 -19.55 6.93 7.49
C ILE A 347 -18.53 7.99 7.90
N GLU A 348 -17.86 8.57 6.91
CA GLU A 348 -16.97 9.73 7.08
C GLU A 348 -17.54 10.90 6.26
N VAL A 349 -17.86 12.03 6.89
CA VAL A 349 -18.25 13.25 6.18
C VAL A 349 -17.21 14.33 6.39
N SER A 350 -16.59 14.75 5.29
CA SER A 350 -15.61 15.84 5.24
C SER A 350 -16.27 17.11 4.72
N VAL A 351 -16.41 18.10 5.59
CA VAL A 351 -16.94 19.44 5.25
C VAL A 351 -15.76 20.37 5.02
N THR A 352 -15.69 21.00 3.85
CA THR A 352 -14.49 21.74 3.39
C THR A 352 -14.86 23.09 2.77
N SER A 353 -13.99 24.09 2.91
CA SER A 353 -14.11 25.38 2.21
C SER A 353 -12.95 25.60 1.24
N THR A 354 -12.88 26.79 0.64
CA THR A 354 -11.70 27.24 -0.12
C THR A 354 -10.43 27.38 0.74
N ASN A 355 -10.55 27.36 2.08
CA ASN A 355 -9.45 27.59 3.01
C ASN A 355 -8.88 26.28 3.58
N GLY A 356 -9.67 25.21 3.65
CA GLY A 356 -9.27 23.94 4.26
C GLY A 356 -10.47 23.08 4.71
N PRO A 357 -10.23 22.08 5.58
CA PRO A 357 -11.31 21.38 6.28
C PRO A 357 -11.96 22.30 7.32
N GLU A 358 -13.27 22.19 7.47
CA GLU A 358 -14.11 23.01 8.34
C GLU A 358 -14.78 22.15 9.41
N ALA A 359 -15.22 20.94 9.05
CA ALA A 359 -15.69 19.93 10.00
C ALA A 359 -15.48 18.49 9.50
N LEU A 360 -15.44 17.56 10.45
CA LEU A 360 -15.39 16.11 10.24
C LEU A 360 -16.49 15.45 11.08
N ILE A 361 -17.29 14.59 10.45
CA ILE A 361 -18.24 13.68 11.11
C ILE A 361 -17.77 12.24 10.85
N LEU A 362 -17.69 11.41 11.88
CA LEU A 362 -17.28 10.01 11.77
C LEU A 362 -18.22 9.11 12.59
N LYS A 363 -18.90 8.18 11.91
CA LYS A 363 -19.78 7.16 12.52
C LYS A 363 -19.14 5.79 12.27
N LYS A 364 -18.58 5.11 13.28
CA LYS A 364 -18.08 3.73 13.08
C LYS A 364 -19.25 2.73 13.07
N PRO A 365 -19.10 1.55 12.44
CA PRO A 365 -20.14 0.52 12.42
C PRO A 365 -20.61 0.13 13.83
N GLY A 366 -21.92 0.25 14.08
CA GLY A 366 -22.55 -0.07 15.36
C GLY A 366 -22.48 1.02 16.44
N GLU A 367 -21.87 2.17 16.18
CA GLU A 367 -21.93 3.33 17.10
C GLU A 367 -23.26 4.09 16.94
N THR A 368 -23.91 4.40 18.07
CA THR A 368 -25.18 5.13 18.11
C THR A 368 -24.98 6.63 17.82
N ASP A 369 -24.00 7.25 18.46
CA ASP A 369 -23.68 8.66 18.34
C ASP A 369 -22.36 8.82 17.56
N PRO A 370 -22.33 9.60 16.46
CA PRO A 370 -21.11 9.84 15.69
C PRO A 370 -20.15 10.80 16.42
N PHE A 371 -18.85 10.60 16.20
CA PHE A 371 -17.83 11.59 16.55
C PHE A 371 -17.95 12.80 15.61
N VAL A 372 -17.86 14.01 16.17
CA VAL A 372 -17.92 15.28 15.42
C VAL A 372 -16.79 16.20 15.86
N HIS A 373 -16.06 16.75 14.89
CA HIS A 373 -15.01 17.75 15.10
C HIS A 373 -15.25 18.96 14.19
N ILE A 374 -15.05 20.15 14.74
CA ILE A 374 -15.01 21.43 14.02
C ILE A 374 -13.57 21.93 14.09
N TYR A 375 -13.02 22.39 12.96
CA TYR A 375 -11.66 22.94 12.89
C TYR A 375 -11.64 24.43 13.30
N GLU A 376 -10.49 24.92 13.79
CA GLU A 376 -10.26 26.31 14.26
C GLU A 376 -9.16 27.03 13.45
#